data_AF-A0ABD6DM32-F1
#
_entry.id   AF-A0ABD6DM32-F1
#
_cell.length_a   1.000
_cell.length_b   1.000
_cell.length_c   1.000
_cell.angle_alpha   90.00
_cell.angle_beta   90.00
_cell.angle_gamma   90.00
#
_symmetry.space_group_name_H-M   'P 1'
#
loop_
_entity.id
_entity.type
_entity.pdbx_description
1 polymer ?
#
loop_
_entity_poly.entity_id
_entity_poly.type
_entity_poly.pdbx_seq_one_letter_code
_entity_poly.pdbx_strand_id
1 'polypeptide(L)'
;MPNSSMQESQQRSSRSDVDALDMTELAEQLEQVGGEATSFTYREWLLLAPAAIALTYLPLVLVFGQELLYSTRGGEPHLLGFGLMAALVGVAATATGHLYDDAKHVAETSDWSPNPMHYTATGTVIVTAALVGRVLLLDGTIARPAEFVGGVVIVSVLLSSVVAGPVYVFRRRRRLE
;
A
#
# COMPACT_ATOMS: atom_id res chain seq x y z
N MET A 1 -72.87 -19.69 5.27
CA MET A 1 -71.61 -19.90 4.53
C MET A 1 -70.66 -18.78 4.95
N PRO A 2 -69.57 -19.06 5.67
CA PRO A 2 -68.65 -18.03 6.16
C PRO A 2 -67.69 -17.58 5.03
N ASN A 3 -67.41 -16.27 5.00
CA ASN A 3 -66.61 -15.56 4.00
C ASN A 3 -65.13 -15.99 4.01
N SER A 4 -64.71 -16.72 2.97
CA SER A 4 -63.34 -17.14 2.72
C SER A 4 -62.39 -16.00 2.31
N SER A 5 -62.92 -14.83 1.97
CA SER A 5 -62.15 -13.67 1.47
C SER A 5 -61.40 -12.90 2.56
N MET A 6 -61.71 -13.12 3.83
CA MET A 6 -61.13 -12.36 4.95
C MET A 6 -59.85 -13.00 5.53
N GLN A 7 -59.58 -14.27 5.22
CA GLN A 7 -58.36 -14.98 5.68
C GLN A 7 -57.15 -14.77 4.77
N GLU A 8 -57.35 -14.60 3.46
CA GLU A 8 -56.23 -14.35 2.53
C GLU A 8 -55.56 -12.98 2.72
N SER A 9 -56.29 -11.97 3.20
CA SER A 9 -55.74 -10.62 3.44
C SER A 9 -54.82 -10.57 4.67
N GLN A 10 -55.13 -11.32 5.73
CA GLN A 10 -54.25 -11.42 6.91
C GLN A 10 -52.97 -12.19 6.61
N GLN A 11 -53.03 -13.21 5.76
CA GLN A 11 -51.88 -14.05 5.45
C GLN A 11 -50.89 -13.39 4.47
N ARG A 12 -51.33 -12.41 3.66
CA ARG A 12 -50.44 -11.56 2.84
C ARG A 12 -49.75 -10.47 3.65
N SER A 13 -50.43 -9.87 4.63
CA SER A 13 -49.83 -8.87 5.52
C SER A 13 -48.65 -9.45 6.31
N SER A 14 -48.81 -10.64 6.88
CA SER A 14 -47.75 -11.26 7.69
C SER A 14 -46.52 -11.69 6.88
N ARG A 15 -46.64 -11.90 5.56
CA ARG A 15 -45.49 -12.23 4.70
C ARG A 15 -44.70 -10.99 4.30
N SER A 16 -45.40 -9.89 4.03
CA SER A 16 -44.78 -8.59 3.72
C SER A 16 -43.97 -8.03 4.88
N ASP A 17 -44.44 -8.20 6.12
CA ASP A 17 -43.75 -7.68 7.30
C ASP A 17 -42.48 -8.50 7.65
N VAL A 18 -42.49 -9.80 7.36
CA VAL A 18 -41.32 -10.68 7.57
C VAL A 18 -40.23 -10.40 6.53
N ASP A 19 -40.59 -10.19 5.26
CA ASP A 19 -39.62 -9.84 4.21
C ASP A 19 -39.02 -8.43 4.42
N ALA A 20 -39.78 -7.49 4.98
CA ALA A 20 -39.30 -6.14 5.27
C ALA A 20 -38.35 -6.08 6.48
N LEU A 21 -38.64 -6.84 7.54
CA LEU A 21 -37.76 -6.99 8.71
C LEU A 21 -36.44 -7.68 8.34
N ASP A 22 -36.50 -8.73 7.52
CA ASP A 22 -35.30 -9.45 7.07
C ASP A 22 -34.39 -8.57 6.19
N MET A 23 -34.98 -7.74 5.30
CA MET A 23 -34.20 -6.80 4.47
C MET A 23 -33.62 -5.62 5.25
N THR A 24 -34.26 -5.18 6.34
CA THR A 24 -33.69 -4.12 7.19
C THR A 24 -32.57 -4.66 8.07
N GLU A 25 -32.71 -5.87 8.62
CA GLU A 25 -31.65 -6.54 9.38
C GLU A 25 -30.46 -6.91 8.48
N LEU A 26 -30.70 -7.32 7.22
CA LEU A 26 -29.65 -7.56 6.24
C LEU A 26 -28.96 -6.27 5.78
N ALA A 27 -29.70 -5.16 5.65
CA ALA A 27 -29.14 -3.84 5.35
C ALA A 27 -28.30 -3.30 6.52
N GLU A 28 -28.75 -3.50 7.75
CA GLU A 28 -28.04 -3.10 8.97
C GLU A 28 -26.78 -3.97 9.19
N GLN A 29 -26.86 -5.28 8.88
CA GLN A 29 -25.69 -6.16 8.83
C GLN A 29 -24.73 -5.79 7.70
N LEU A 30 -25.21 -5.41 6.51
CA LEU A 30 -24.34 -4.94 5.42
C LEU A 30 -23.73 -3.56 5.71
N GLU A 31 -24.40 -2.70 6.48
CA GLU A 31 -23.87 -1.43 6.97
C GLU A 31 -22.88 -1.64 8.12
N GLN A 32 -23.09 -2.64 8.98
CA GLN A 32 -22.11 -3.06 9.99
C GLN A 32 -20.88 -3.71 9.36
N VAL A 33 -21.06 -4.63 8.40
CA VAL A 33 -19.98 -5.29 7.66
C VAL A 33 -19.28 -4.32 6.71
N GLY A 34 -20.01 -3.32 6.18
CA GLY A 34 -19.46 -2.23 5.38
C GLY A 34 -18.79 -1.13 6.20
N GLY A 35 -19.23 -0.92 7.45
CA GLY A 35 -18.67 0.03 8.41
C GLY A 35 -17.42 -0.49 9.13
N GLU A 36 -17.30 -1.82 9.27
CA GLU A 36 -16.07 -2.52 9.67
C GLU A 36 -15.11 -2.80 8.51
N ALA A 37 -15.33 -2.19 7.34
CA ALA A 37 -14.31 -2.14 6.30
C ALA A 37 -13.14 -1.26 6.78
N THR A 38 -12.29 -1.85 7.62
CA THR A 38 -11.06 -1.33 8.23
C THR A 38 -10.70 0.07 7.76
N SER A 39 -11.23 1.10 8.43
CA SER A 39 -10.92 2.48 8.07
C SER A 39 -9.44 2.72 8.32
N PHE A 40 -8.62 2.63 7.26
CA PHE A 40 -7.21 2.93 7.34
C PHE A 40 -7.06 4.35 7.87
N THR A 41 -6.30 4.52 8.94
CA THR A 41 -6.04 5.87 9.44
C THR A 41 -5.20 6.60 8.39
N TYR A 42 -5.36 7.93 8.25
CA TYR A 42 -4.54 8.74 7.33
C TYR A 42 -3.03 8.45 7.43
N ARG A 43 -2.56 8.18 8.65
CA ARG A 43 -1.17 7.80 8.94
C ARG A 43 -0.75 6.44 8.35
N GLU A 44 -1.65 5.47 8.32
CA GLU A 44 -1.39 4.16 7.73
C GLU A 44 -1.40 4.23 6.20
N TRP A 45 -2.25 5.07 5.63
CA TRP A 45 -2.24 5.36 4.19
C TRP A 45 -0.91 5.96 3.74
N LEU A 46 -0.32 6.88 4.52
CA LEU A 46 1.01 7.42 4.22
C LEU A 46 2.11 6.35 4.20
N LEU A 47 2.01 5.33 5.07
CA LEU A 47 2.97 4.22 5.12
C LEU A 47 2.80 3.23 3.98
N LEU A 48 1.58 3.11 3.43
CA LEU A 48 1.27 2.24 2.30
C LEU A 48 1.42 2.93 0.94
N ALA A 49 1.33 4.26 0.89
CA ALA A 49 1.38 5.04 -0.35
C ALA A 49 2.61 4.72 -1.24
N PRO A 50 3.85 4.60 -0.73
CA PRO A 50 5.00 4.24 -1.57
C PRO A 50 4.84 2.86 -2.20
N ALA A 51 4.32 1.88 -1.45
CA ALA A 51 4.08 0.53 -1.94
C ALA A 51 2.98 0.53 -3.01
N ALA A 52 1.88 1.26 -2.78
CA ALA A 52 0.80 1.40 -3.75
C ALA A 52 1.29 2.06 -5.06
N ILE A 53 2.09 3.13 -4.97
CA ILE A 53 2.68 3.79 -6.15
C ILE A 53 3.66 2.83 -6.84
N ALA A 54 4.50 2.11 -6.11
CA ALA A 54 5.41 1.14 -6.70
C ALA A 54 4.66 0.02 -7.44
N LEU A 55 3.56 -0.46 -6.87
CA LEU A 55 2.71 -1.50 -7.48
C LEU A 55 1.94 -1.00 -8.71
N THR A 56 1.54 0.27 -8.76
CA THR A 56 0.94 0.84 -9.98
C THR A 56 1.99 1.13 -11.04
N TYR A 57 3.21 1.48 -10.62
CA TYR A 57 4.31 1.78 -11.53
C TYR A 57 4.92 0.54 -12.19
N LEU A 58 4.96 -0.59 -11.48
CA LEU A 58 5.48 -1.86 -11.99
C LEU A 58 4.82 -2.31 -13.32
N PRO A 59 3.48 -2.41 -13.45
CA PRO A 59 2.83 -2.80 -14.69
C PRO A 59 3.03 -1.75 -15.80
N LEU A 60 3.10 -0.46 -15.48
CA LEU A 60 3.45 0.59 -16.45
C LEU A 60 4.84 0.34 -17.05
N VAL A 61 5.83 0.04 -16.23
CA VAL A 61 7.18 -0.31 -16.70
C VAL A 61 7.20 -1.63 -17.48
N LEU A 62 6.37 -2.61 -17.11
CA LEU A 62 6.29 -3.88 -17.84
C LEU A 62 5.61 -3.74 -19.20
N VAL A 63 4.55 -2.94 -19.32
CA VAL A 63 3.76 -2.76 -20.55
C VAL A 63 4.49 -1.86 -21.55
N PHE A 64 5.02 -0.74 -21.08
CA PHE A 64 5.66 0.25 -21.94
C PHE A 64 7.18 0.08 -22.02
N GLY A 65 7.74 -0.91 -21.31
CA GLY A 65 9.17 -1.17 -21.25
C GLY A 65 9.95 0.00 -20.63
N GLN A 66 11.27 -0.04 -20.81
CA GLN A 66 12.13 1.08 -20.42
C GLN A 66 11.89 2.33 -21.28
N GLU A 67 11.21 2.25 -22.41
CA GLU A 67 10.91 3.38 -23.31
C GLU A 67 10.07 4.48 -22.64
N LEU A 68 9.30 4.16 -21.59
CA LEU A 68 8.57 5.15 -20.79
C LEU A 68 9.50 5.97 -19.87
N LEU A 69 10.71 5.46 -19.62
CA LEU A 69 11.79 6.08 -18.84
C LEU A 69 12.97 6.55 -19.71
N TYR A 70 13.13 5.93 -20.89
CA TYR A 70 14.28 5.99 -21.80
C TYR A 70 13.80 5.86 -23.25
N SER A 71 12.91 6.74 -23.72
CA SER A 71 12.71 6.85 -25.17
C SER A 71 14.02 7.38 -25.77
N THR A 72 14.71 6.54 -26.51
CA THR A 72 16.02 6.81 -27.13
C THR A 72 15.91 7.50 -28.48
N ARG A 73 14.71 7.94 -28.91
CA ARG A 73 14.54 8.69 -30.16
C ARG A 73 14.67 10.19 -29.95
N GLY A 74 15.92 10.63 -29.75
CA GLY A 74 16.35 11.99 -30.08
C GLY A 74 16.10 13.08 -29.02
N GLY A 75 17.07 13.26 -28.12
CA GLY A 75 17.61 14.60 -27.85
C GLY A 75 17.05 15.45 -26.70
N GLU A 76 15.91 15.15 -26.08
CA GLU A 76 15.39 15.97 -24.98
C GLU A 76 15.46 15.28 -23.61
N PRO A 77 15.86 16.00 -22.53
CA PRO A 77 15.84 15.47 -21.17
C PRO A 77 14.40 15.21 -20.73
N HIS A 78 14.10 13.95 -20.40
CA HIS A 78 12.78 13.46 -20.00
C HIS A 78 12.35 14.02 -18.64
N LEU A 79 11.92 15.28 -18.60
CA LEU A 79 11.42 15.96 -17.38
C LEU A 79 10.27 15.18 -16.71
N LEU A 80 9.48 14.44 -17.49
CA LEU A 80 8.34 13.67 -16.99
C LEU A 80 8.76 12.38 -16.28
N GLY A 81 9.67 11.59 -16.87
CA GLY A 81 10.20 10.38 -16.25
C GLY A 81 11.03 10.70 -15.00
N PHE A 82 11.87 11.74 -15.09
CA PHE A 82 12.62 12.26 -13.95
C PHE A 82 11.69 12.81 -12.86
N GLY A 83 10.69 13.62 -13.24
CA GLY A 83 9.73 14.20 -12.30
C GLY A 83 8.90 13.14 -11.57
N LEU A 84 8.48 12.08 -12.26
CA LEU A 84 7.73 10.98 -11.66
C LEU A 84 8.61 10.15 -10.71
N MET A 85 9.86 9.89 -11.08
CA MET A 85 10.83 9.24 -10.18
C MET A 85 11.16 10.10 -8.97
N ALA A 86 11.36 11.40 -9.16
CA ALA A 86 11.59 12.35 -8.07
C ALA A 86 10.38 12.40 -7.12
N ALA A 87 9.15 12.38 -7.65
CA ALA A 87 7.94 12.33 -6.83
C ALA A 87 7.84 11.02 -6.04
N LEU A 88 8.11 9.88 -6.66
CA LEU A 88 8.15 8.58 -5.98
C LEU A 88 9.19 8.57 -4.86
N VAL A 89 10.41 9.02 -5.15
CA VAL A 89 11.48 9.11 -4.15
C VAL A 89 11.08 10.05 -3.01
N GLY A 90 10.45 11.19 -3.32
CA GLY A 90 9.93 12.13 -2.32
C GLY A 90 8.89 11.47 -1.39
N VAL A 91 7.86 10.84 -1.96
CA VAL A 91 6.81 10.16 -1.20
C VAL A 91 7.39 9.02 -0.36
N ALA A 92 8.28 8.21 -0.93
CA ALA A 92 8.92 7.11 -0.23
C ALA A 92 9.84 7.60 0.90
N ALA A 93 10.60 8.67 0.68
CA ALA A 93 11.46 9.28 1.69
C ALA A 93 10.62 9.78 2.88
N THR A 94 9.53 10.51 2.61
CA THR A 94 8.60 10.97 3.65
C THR A 94 7.98 9.80 4.40
N ALA A 95 7.55 8.75 3.70
CA ALA A 95 6.99 7.56 4.33
C ALA A 95 8.03 6.78 5.15
N THR A 96 9.29 6.72 4.71
CA THR A 96 10.40 6.11 5.45
C THR A 96 10.65 6.87 6.76
N GLY A 97 10.67 8.21 6.71
CA GLY A 97 10.77 9.04 7.91
C GLY A 97 9.59 8.81 8.87
N HIS A 98 8.36 8.81 8.35
CA HIS A 98 7.17 8.53 9.16
C HIS A 98 7.17 7.12 9.76
N LEU A 99 7.65 6.12 9.02
CA LEU A 99 7.79 4.76 9.54
C LEU A 99 8.76 4.74 10.72
N TYR A 100 9.91 5.40 10.57
CA TYR A 100 10.92 5.48 11.61
C TYR A 100 10.37 6.13 12.87
N ASP A 101 9.71 7.28 12.73
CA ASP A 101 9.15 8.03 13.84
C ASP A 101 7.98 7.30 14.51
N ASP A 102 7.09 6.67 13.73
CA ASP A 102 5.99 5.89 14.28
C ASP A 102 6.48 4.64 15.03
N ALA A 103 7.42 3.89 14.45
CA ALA A 103 7.99 2.72 15.12
C ALA A 103 8.70 3.13 16.42
N LYS A 104 9.45 4.24 16.43
CA LYS A 104 10.05 4.76 17.65
C LYS A 104 8.99 5.11 18.70
N HIS A 105 7.95 5.83 18.31
CA HIS A 105 6.88 6.24 19.20
C HIS A 105 6.11 5.05 19.79
N VAL A 106 5.79 4.06 18.96
CA VAL A 106 5.10 2.83 19.40
C VAL A 106 5.97 2.01 20.37
N ALA A 107 7.28 1.97 20.13
CA ALA A 107 8.21 1.28 21.03
C ALA A 107 8.32 1.91 22.42
N GLU A 108 7.99 3.20 22.54
CA GLU A 108 7.99 3.94 23.81
C GLU A 108 6.63 3.89 24.53
N THR A 109 5.54 3.61 23.82
CA THR A 109 4.16 3.80 24.32
C THR A 109 3.33 2.52 24.41
N SER A 110 3.83 1.39 23.91
CA SER A 110 3.12 0.11 23.91
C SER A 110 4.01 -1.04 24.37
N ASP A 111 3.38 -2.16 24.74
CA ASP A 111 4.10 -3.41 25.08
C ASP A 111 4.84 -4.00 23.87
N TRP A 112 4.47 -3.58 22.66
CA TRP A 112 5.20 -3.93 21.45
C TRP A 112 6.34 -2.94 21.21
N SER A 113 7.57 -3.44 21.18
CA SER A 113 8.78 -2.63 20.94
C SER A 113 9.34 -2.85 19.52
N PRO A 114 8.78 -2.24 18.46
CA PRO A 114 9.36 -2.32 17.13
C PRO A 114 10.68 -1.55 17.06
N ASN A 115 11.72 -2.19 16.50
CA ASN A 115 12.98 -1.50 16.23
C ASN A 115 12.90 -0.79 14.86
N PRO A 116 12.90 0.56 14.81
CA PRO A 116 12.77 1.31 13.57
C PRO A 116 13.94 1.02 12.60
N MET A 117 15.16 0.85 13.13
CA MET A 117 16.33 0.52 12.32
C MET A 117 16.22 -0.85 11.66
N HIS A 118 15.54 -1.81 12.30
CA HIS A 118 15.35 -3.13 11.69
C HIS A 118 14.46 -3.04 10.44
N TYR A 119 13.40 -2.23 10.48
CA TYR A 119 12.52 -2.03 9.32
C TYR A 119 13.23 -1.27 8.19
N THR A 120 13.87 -0.14 8.50
CA THR A 120 14.54 0.67 7.48
C THR A 120 15.75 -0.05 6.88
N ALA A 121 16.58 -0.73 7.68
CA ALA A 121 17.73 -1.49 7.19
C ALA A 121 17.29 -2.68 6.32
N THR A 122 16.26 -3.43 6.74
CA THR A 122 15.77 -4.58 5.95
C THR A 122 15.19 -4.11 4.62
N GLY A 123 14.38 -3.04 4.62
CA GLY A 123 13.87 -2.44 3.39
C GLY A 123 14.99 -1.95 2.48
N THR A 124 15.99 -1.28 3.04
CA THR A 124 17.19 -0.83 2.31
C THR A 124 17.93 -1.98 1.64
N VAL A 125 18.15 -3.09 2.36
CA VAL A 125 18.85 -4.27 1.83
C VAL A 125 18.07 -4.89 0.67
N ILE A 126 16.76 -5.06 0.81
CA ILE A 126 15.91 -5.64 -0.23
C ILE A 126 15.89 -4.75 -1.48
N VAL A 127 15.72 -3.44 -1.31
CA VAL A 127 15.71 -2.49 -2.43
C VAL A 127 17.09 -2.42 -3.09
N THR A 128 18.17 -2.39 -2.30
CA THR A 128 19.55 -2.41 -2.82
C THR A 128 19.78 -3.65 -3.67
N ALA A 129 19.43 -4.83 -3.15
CA ALA A 129 19.58 -6.09 -3.86
C ALA A 129 18.77 -6.12 -5.17
N ALA A 130 17.54 -5.58 -5.16
CA ALA A 130 16.70 -5.49 -6.35
C ALA A 130 17.30 -4.54 -7.41
N LEU A 131 17.78 -3.37 -7.00
CA LEU A 131 18.39 -2.38 -7.89
C LEU A 131 19.72 -2.88 -8.48
N VAL A 132 20.61 -3.42 -7.64
CA VAL A 132 21.88 -4.00 -8.08
C VAL A 132 21.63 -5.19 -9.01
N GLY A 133 20.74 -6.10 -8.61
CA GLY A 133 20.37 -7.27 -9.41
C GLY A 133 19.83 -6.89 -10.79
N ARG A 134 18.97 -5.87 -10.86
CA ARG A 134 18.46 -5.34 -12.12
C ARG A 134 19.58 -4.81 -13.03
N VAL A 135 20.50 -4.00 -12.50
CA VAL A 135 21.60 -3.43 -13.30
C VAL A 135 22.53 -4.53 -13.81
N LEU A 136 22.86 -5.52 -12.95
CA LEU A 136 23.68 -6.66 -13.36
C LEU A 136 23.01 -7.52 -14.44
N LEU A 137 21.68 -7.67 -14.40
CA LEU A 137 20.93 -8.45 -15.38
C LEU A 137 20.80 -7.74 -16.74
N LEU A 138 20.75 -6.40 -16.76
CA LEU A 138 20.48 -5.62 -17.98
C LEU A 138 21.76 -5.14 -18.66
N ASP A 139 22.72 -4.61 -17.90
CA ASP A 139 23.90 -3.93 -18.43
C ASP A 139 25.18 -4.76 -18.28
N GLY A 140 25.16 -5.80 -17.44
CA GLY A 140 26.23 -6.79 -17.28
C GLY A 140 27.52 -6.30 -16.62
N THR A 141 27.84 -5.00 -16.66
CA THR A 141 29.04 -4.42 -16.04
C THR A 141 28.80 -3.02 -15.47
N ILE A 142 29.43 -2.72 -14.33
CA ILE A 142 29.34 -1.42 -13.65
C ILE A 142 30.72 -0.76 -13.71
N ALA A 143 30.86 0.30 -14.51
CA ALA A 143 32.14 0.98 -14.73
C ALA A 143 32.72 1.65 -13.47
N ARG A 144 31.85 2.05 -12.53
CA ARG A 144 32.19 2.75 -11.29
C ARG A 144 31.45 2.12 -10.11
N PRO A 145 31.92 0.97 -9.61
CA PRO A 145 31.16 0.16 -8.67
C PRO A 145 30.97 0.84 -7.31
N ALA A 146 31.96 1.58 -6.81
CA ALA A 146 31.87 2.24 -5.51
C ALA A 146 30.85 3.39 -5.51
N GLU A 147 30.90 4.26 -6.53
CA GLU A 147 29.95 5.37 -6.68
C GLU A 147 28.54 4.88 -6.95
N PHE A 148 28.42 3.82 -7.76
CA PHE A 148 27.15 3.15 -8.00
C PHE A 148 26.55 2.59 -6.71
N VAL A 149 27.31 1.80 -5.95
CA VAL A 149 26.84 1.21 -4.69
C VAL A 149 26.46 2.31 -3.70
N GLY A 150 27.28 3.36 -3.57
CA GLY A 150 26.97 4.50 -2.70
C GLY A 150 25.65 5.18 -3.07
N GLY A 151 25.44 5.46 -4.35
CA GLY A 151 24.20 6.04 -4.86
C GLY A 151 22.98 5.13 -4.64
N VAL A 152 23.12 3.84 -4.95
CA VAL A 152 22.05 2.84 -4.75
C VAL A 152 21.67 2.73 -3.29
N VAL A 153 22.63 2.71 -2.36
CA VAL A 153 22.34 2.63 -0.93
C VAL A 153 21.53 3.84 -0.47
N ILE A 154 21.91 5.06 -0.88
CA ILE A 154 21.17 6.29 -0.53
C ILE A 154 19.72 6.20 -1.02
N VAL A 155 19.53 5.86 -2.30
CA VAL A 155 18.18 5.71 -2.88
C VAL A 155 17.40 4.60 -2.17
N SER A 156 18.06 3.50 -1.83
CA SER A 156 17.42 2.35 -1.17
C SER A 156 16.97 2.67 0.24
N VAL A 157 17.69 3.52 0.97
CA VAL A 157 17.25 4.03 2.28
C VAL A 157 15.94 4.81 2.12
N LEU A 158 15.90 5.74 1.16
CA LEU A 158 14.70 6.55 0.90
C LEU A 158 13.50 5.67 0.49
N LEU A 159 13.76 4.65 -0.33
CA LEU A 159 12.74 3.71 -0.81
C LEU A 159 12.41 2.58 0.17
N SER A 160 13.06 2.52 1.34
CA SER A 160 12.91 1.37 2.25
C SER A 160 11.46 1.15 2.72
N SER A 161 10.67 2.23 2.83
CA SER A 161 9.23 2.18 3.15
C SER A 161 8.38 1.42 2.13
N VAL A 162 8.80 1.32 0.87
CA VAL A 162 8.08 0.54 -0.17
C VAL A 162 7.90 -0.92 0.25
N VAL A 163 8.89 -1.48 0.94
CA VAL A 163 8.87 -2.86 1.43
C VAL A 163 8.53 -2.90 2.93
N ALA A 164 9.19 -2.05 3.71
CA ALA A 164 9.07 -2.08 5.16
C ALA A 164 7.71 -1.56 5.67
N GLY A 165 7.09 -0.61 4.96
CA GLY A 165 5.81 0.01 5.33
C GLY A 165 4.67 -1.00 5.45
N PRO A 166 4.36 -1.80 4.42
CA PRO A 166 3.34 -2.83 4.50
C PRO A 166 3.57 -3.85 5.61
N VAL A 167 4.82 -4.31 5.77
CA VAL A 167 5.18 -5.27 6.81
C VAL A 167 4.99 -4.68 8.21
N TYR A 168 5.39 -3.41 8.39
CA TYR A 168 5.22 -2.69 9.64
C TYR A 168 3.74 -2.51 9.98
N VAL A 169 2.92 -2.01 9.06
CA VAL A 169 1.47 -1.80 9.26
C VAL A 169 0.78 -3.12 9.62
N PHE A 170 1.10 -4.20 8.91
CA PHE A 170 0.53 -5.53 9.20
C PHE A 170 0.89 -6.04 10.60
N ARG A 171 2.14 -5.86 11.03
CA ARG A 171 2.58 -6.25 12.38
C ARG A 171 1.97 -5.36 13.46
N ARG A 172 1.86 -4.06 13.20
CA ARG A 172 1.27 -3.08 14.10
C ARG A 172 -0.17 -3.43 14.43
N ARG A 173 -0.99 -3.70 13.42
CA ARG A 173 -2.39 -4.12 13.61
C ARG A 173 -2.48 -5.38 14.46
N ARG A 174 -1.73 -6.43 14.13
CA ARG A 174 -1.74 -7.70 14.89
C ARG A 174 -1.27 -7.60 16.36
N ARG A 175 -0.61 -6.52 16.75
CA ARG A 175 -0.04 -6.35 18.09
C ARG A 175 -0.78 -5.33 18.93
N LEU A 176 -1.51 -4.40 18.31
CA LEU A 176 -2.15 -3.28 18.98
C LEU A 176 -3.68 -3.28 18.84
N GLU A 177 -4.23 -4.07 17.90
CA GLU A 177 -5.66 -4.35 17.72
C GLU A 177 -5.96 -5.79 18.14
#